data_AF-A0AA36NEF4-F1
#
_entry.id   AF-A0AA36NEF4-F1
#
_cell.length_a   1.000
_cell.length_b   1.000
_cell.length_c   1.000
_cell.angle_alpha   90.00
_cell.angle_beta   90.00
_cell.angle_gamma   90.00
#
_symmetry.space_group_name_H-M   'P 1'
#
loop_
_entity.id
_entity.type
_entity.pdbx_description
1 polymer ?
#
loop_
_entity_poly.entity_id
_entity_poly.type
_entity_poly.pdbx_seq_one_letter_code
_entity_poly.pdbx_strand_id
1 'polypeptide(L)'
;MGHKEEQSGQELVEQERATLSHEGGRPLPFSLELFRNFDQSSVVVEPVEPLDSQFGRYGGRCFLLHNVLTAEECALLSQEMSGQMSPVKVRNDYRRNDRAIFDSPELAEVMWERVRPVASGLELLVDKQPGKQRLLSAEAGEDDCPDELRLGYGKEGIWRPVGLNESLRFCRYTAGGFFRPHCDGCFRRNQDEQSLFTCMFYLDGDLEGGETRFLRIDARLTDQNYLKPAAEDQVVASIPPERGLCILFFQPGLLHEGLDLQSGTKHILRTDVMFRRDPDSKPPQTAAQREALELVERAQEAEANHQCDLAAGLYRRAFKLDPQLERLF
;
A
#
# COMPACT_ATOMS: atom_id res chain seq x y z
N MET A 1 -6.50 66.73 -6.69
CA MET A 1 -5.31 65.92 -7.03
C MET A 1 -4.87 65.20 -5.77
N GLY A 2 -4.75 63.87 -5.83
CA GLY A 2 -4.05 63.02 -4.85
C GLY A 2 -4.82 62.71 -3.56
N HIS A 3 -5.45 61.53 -3.48
CA HIS A 3 -4.96 60.32 -2.79
C HIS A 3 -5.27 60.37 -1.28
N LYS A 4 -6.45 59.88 -0.86
CA LYS A 4 -6.81 58.49 -0.49
C LYS A 4 -6.12 57.97 0.77
N GLU A 5 -6.95 57.87 1.78
CA GLU A 5 -6.92 57.08 3.02
C GLU A 5 -6.02 55.83 2.98
N GLU A 6 -5.11 55.73 3.96
CA GLU A 6 -4.50 54.47 4.38
C GLU A 6 -5.36 53.86 5.50
N GLN A 7 -6.19 52.89 5.12
CA GLN A 7 -6.65 51.83 6.01
C GLN A 7 -5.96 50.53 5.59
N SER A 8 -5.22 49.90 6.51
CA SER A 8 -5.01 48.44 6.55
C SER A 8 -4.60 48.08 7.97
N GLY A 9 -5.36 47.34 8.77
CA GLY A 9 -6.18 46.18 8.40
C GLY A 9 -5.56 44.96 9.08
N GLN A 10 -5.54 44.98 10.41
CA GLN A 10 -5.62 43.74 11.17
C GLN A 10 -7.00 43.14 10.88
N GLU A 11 -7.03 41.82 10.67
CA GLU A 11 -8.18 40.98 10.26
C GLU A 11 -8.45 40.92 8.75
N LEU A 12 -8.00 39.82 8.11
CA LEU A 12 -8.87 38.87 7.38
C LEU A 12 -8.03 37.81 6.64
N VAL A 13 -8.31 36.55 7.01
CA VAL A 13 -8.18 35.31 6.22
C VAL A 13 -6.80 34.65 6.07
N GLU A 14 -6.70 33.51 6.74
CA GLU A 14 -5.89 32.34 6.42
C GLU A 14 -5.78 32.11 4.90
N GLN A 15 -4.68 32.55 4.29
CA GLN A 15 -4.31 32.18 2.93
C GLN A 15 -3.22 31.11 2.96
N GLU A 16 -3.65 29.90 2.59
CA GLU A 16 -2.93 28.93 1.78
C GLU A 16 -1.49 28.61 2.22
N ARG A 17 -1.36 27.63 3.14
CA ARG A 17 -0.10 26.91 3.31
C ARG A 17 0.15 26.05 2.08
N ALA A 18 1.06 26.51 1.24
CA ALA A 18 1.57 25.82 0.07
C ALA A 18 2.19 24.46 0.42
N THR A 19 1.67 23.41 -0.22
CA THR A 19 2.09 22.00 -0.13
C THR A 19 3.44 21.80 -0.83
N LEU A 20 4.42 21.20 -0.13
CA LEU A 20 5.72 20.81 -0.71
C LEU A 20 5.66 19.37 -1.22
N SER A 21 6.30 19.13 -2.36
CA SER A 21 6.28 17.92 -3.19
C SER A 21 7.70 17.50 -3.62
N HIS A 22 7.88 16.24 -4.05
CA HIS A 22 9.14 15.73 -4.60
C HIS A 22 9.63 16.47 -5.87
N GLU A 23 10.95 16.41 -6.12
CA GLU A 23 11.68 17.17 -7.14
C GLU A 23 10.94 17.29 -8.48
N GLY A 24 10.35 18.46 -8.70
CA GLY A 24 9.71 18.86 -9.95
C GLY A 24 8.23 18.51 -10.10
N GLY A 25 7.63 17.70 -9.21
CA GLY A 25 6.19 17.47 -9.18
C GLY A 25 5.49 18.64 -8.51
N ARG A 26 4.50 19.28 -9.14
CA ARG A 26 3.67 20.28 -8.44
C ARG A 26 2.59 19.53 -7.67
N PRO A 27 2.21 19.92 -6.43
CA PRO A 27 0.99 19.40 -5.81
C PRO A 27 -0.16 19.62 -6.80
N LEU A 28 -1.02 18.60 -6.99
CA LEU A 28 -2.20 18.74 -7.83
C LEU A 28 -3.16 19.71 -7.13
N PRO A 29 -3.29 20.97 -7.59
CA PRO A 29 -4.00 21.98 -6.84
C PRO A 29 -5.48 21.87 -7.19
N PHE A 30 -6.20 20.98 -6.50
CA PHE A 30 -7.65 20.92 -6.59
C PHE A 30 -8.27 20.98 -5.20
N SER A 31 -9.50 21.50 -5.14
CA SER A 31 -10.21 21.67 -3.88
C SER A 31 -10.67 20.32 -3.32
N LEU A 32 -10.42 20.09 -2.03
CA LEU A 32 -10.92 18.92 -1.30
C LEU A 32 -12.29 19.17 -0.63
N GLU A 33 -12.94 20.30 -0.89
CA GLU A 33 -14.25 20.64 -0.28
C GLU A 33 -15.32 19.57 -0.55
N LEU A 34 -15.29 18.96 -1.75
CA LEU A 34 -16.24 17.90 -2.13
C LEU A 34 -16.17 16.69 -1.19
N PHE A 35 -15.02 16.44 -0.56
CA PHE A 35 -14.78 15.25 0.25
C PHE A 35 -15.15 15.42 1.74
N ARG A 36 -15.50 16.65 2.17
CA ARG A 36 -15.66 16.97 3.60
C ARG A 36 -16.91 16.36 4.25
N ASN A 37 -17.99 16.18 3.50
CA ASN A 37 -19.28 15.73 4.03
C ASN A 37 -19.49 14.22 3.85
N PHE A 38 -18.46 13.42 4.09
CA PHE A 38 -18.53 11.97 3.94
C PHE A 38 -19.36 11.33 5.05
N ASP A 39 -20.38 10.56 4.67
CA ASP A 39 -21.14 9.74 5.61
C ASP A 39 -20.46 8.39 5.80
N GLN A 40 -19.69 8.26 6.89
CA GLN A 40 -19.00 7.01 7.25
C GLN A 40 -19.94 5.81 7.39
N SER A 41 -21.22 6.03 7.74
CA SER A 41 -22.19 4.95 7.91
C SER A 41 -22.65 4.33 6.60
N SER A 42 -22.37 4.98 5.47
CA SER A 42 -22.69 4.46 4.12
C SER A 42 -21.72 3.37 3.64
N VAL A 43 -20.55 3.22 4.30
CA VAL A 43 -19.54 2.23 3.92
C VAL A 43 -20.02 0.83 4.26
N VAL A 44 -20.11 -0.02 3.23
CA VAL A 44 -20.38 -1.44 3.40
C VAL A 44 -19.07 -2.20 3.25
N VAL A 45 -18.74 -3.01 4.26
CA VAL A 45 -17.50 -3.78 4.32
C VAL A 45 -17.81 -5.22 4.01
N GLU A 46 -17.13 -5.77 3.02
CA GLU A 46 -17.27 -7.16 2.59
C GLU A 46 -15.89 -7.83 2.58
N PRO A 47 -15.65 -8.88 3.41
CA PRO A 47 -14.43 -9.67 3.32
C PRO A 47 -14.40 -10.48 2.03
N VAL A 48 -13.24 -10.58 1.40
CA VAL A 48 -13.04 -11.38 0.19
C VAL A 48 -12.79 -12.83 0.56
N GLU A 49 -13.73 -13.71 0.22
CA GLU A 49 -13.63 -15.14 0.48
C GLU A 49 -13.07 -15.92 -0.72
N PRO A 50 -12.37 -17.05 -0.48
CA PRO A 50 -12.04 -17.65 0.81
C PRO A 50 -10.78 -17.08 1.50
N LEU A 51 -10.22 -15.96 1.02
CA LEU A 51 -8.98 -15.40 1.59
C LEU A 51 -9.14 -15.05 3.07
N ASP A 52 -10.23 -14.35 3.41
CA ASP A 52 -10.44 -13.87 4.78
C ASP A 52 -10.62 -15.02 5.76
N SER A 53 -11.48 -16.00 5.43
CA SER A 53 -11.70 -17.18 6.28
C SER A 53 -10.46 -18.07 6.43
N GLN A 54 -9.60 -18.17 5.40
CA GLN A 54 -8.39 -18.99 5.47
C GLN A 54 -7.21 -18.30 6.17
N PHE A 55 -6.99 -17.02 5.86
CA PHE A 55 -5.74 -16.33 6.20
C PHE A 55 -5.92 -15.10 7.07
N GLY A 56 -7.17 -14.68 7.29
CA GLY A 56 -7.43 -13.40 7.92
C GLY A 56 -6.89 -13.29 9.34
N ARG A 57 -6.90 -14.39 10.10
CA ARG A 57 -6.32 -14.43 11.45
C ARG A 57 -4.83 -14.08 11.48
N TYR A 58 -4.11 -14.31 10.38
CA TYR A 58 -2.67 -14.12 10.26
C TYR A 58 -2.27 -12.73 9.71
N GLY A 59 -3.28 -11.89 9.43
CA GLY A 59 -3.11 -10.60 8.77
C GLY A 59 -3.40 -10.63 7.27
N GLY A 60 -3.50 -11.82 6.64
CA GLY A 60 -3.83 -12.01 5.22
C GLY A 60 -5.28 -11.68 4.87
N ARG A 61 -5.75 -10.49 5.27
CA ARG A 61 -7.10 -9.98 5.04
C ARG A 61 -7.17 -9.30 3.67
N CYS A 62 -8.34 -9.37 3.07
CA CYS A 62 -8.72 -8.57 1.92
C CYS A 62 -10.18 -8.15 2.08
N PHE A 63 -10.45 -6.84 2.00
CA PHE A 63 -11.78 -6.28 2.13
C PHE A 63 -12.14 -5.46 0.91
N LEU A 64 -13.40 -5.55 0.52
CA LEU A 64 -14.10 -4.63 -0.36
C LEU A 64 -14.81 -3.60 0.51
N LEU A 65 -14.49 -2.34 0.31
CA LEU A 65 -15.13 -1.20 0.98
C LEU A 65 -15.95 -0.46 -0.05
N HIS A 66 -17.25 -0.75 -0.08
CA HIS A 66 -18.21 -0.13 -0.98
C HIS A 66 -18.60 1.26 -0.48
N ASN A 67 -19.01 2.14 -1.39
CA ASN A 67 -19.42 3.52 -1.11
C ASN A 67 -18.35 4.38 -0.41
N VAL A 68 -17.06 4.05 -0.54
CA VAL A 68 -16.00 4.89 0.05
C VAL A 68 -15.74 6.15 -0.76
N LEU A 69 -16.15 6.22 -2.02
CA LEU A 69 -16.16 7.45 -2.81
C LEU A 69 -17.48 7.56 -3.56
N THR A 70 -18.00 8.79 -3.64
CA THR A 70 -19.17 9.08 -4.48
C THR A 70 -18.78 9.14 -5.95
N ALA A 71 -19.77 9.07 -6.84
CA ALA A 71 -19.53 9.22 -8.27
C ALA A 71 -18.93 10.59 -8.63
N GLU A 72 -19.32 11.65 -7.91
CA GLU A 72 -18.83 13.02 -8.11
C GLU A 72 -17.37 13.15 -7.68
N GLU A 73 -17.01 12.55 -6.54
CA GLU A 73 -15.62 12.51 -6.05
C GLU A 73 -14.72 11.75 -7.01
N CYS A 74 -15.17 10.60 -7.51
CA CYS A 74 -14.42 9.81 -8.49
C CYS A 74 -14.19 10.59 -9.79
N ALA A 75 -15.21 11.30 -10.27
CA ALA A 75 -15.11 12.13 -11.47
C ALA A 75 -14.12 13.29 -11.28
N LEU A 76 -14.16 13.98 -10.13
CA LEU A 76 -13.22 15.04 -9.80
C LEU A 76 -11.77 14.53 -9.78
N LEU A 77 -11.50 13.44 -9.06
CA LEU A 77 -10.14 12.85 -9.01
C LEU A 77 -9.66 12.46 -10.41
N SER A 78 -10.52 11.81 -11.21
CA SER A 78 -10.15 11.37 -12.55
C SER A 78 -9.84 12.55 -13.48
N GLN A 79 -10.64 13.61 -13.41
CA GLN A 79 -10.44 14.84 -14.19
C GLN A 79 -9.12 15.54 -13.82
N GLU A 80 -8.91 15.79 -12.53
CA GLU A 80 -7.78 16.60 -12.06
C GLU A 80 -6.44 15.88 -12.21
N MET A 81 -6.42 14.54 -12.05
CA MET A 81 -5.17 13.77 -12.05
C MET A 81 -4.74 13.26 -13.44
N SER A 82 -5.65 13.22 -14.42
CA SER A 82 -5.37 12.65 -15.75
C SER A 82 -4.40 13.48 -16.60
N GLY A 83 -4.16 14.75 -16.25
CA GLY A 83 -3.32 15.67 -17.03
C GLY A 83 -1.82 15.41 -16.91
N GLN A 84 -1.35 14.75 -15.85
CA GLN A 84 0.09 14.63 -15.52
C GLN A 84 0.55 13.17 -15.44
N MET A 85 0.16 12.34 -16.40
CA MET A 85 0.50 10.91 -16.40
C MET A 85 1.61 10.60 -17.41
N SER A 86 2.42 9.58 -17.09
CA SER A 86 3.42 9.05 -18.01
C SER A 86 3.35 7.53 -18.09
N PRO A 87 3.67 6.91 -19.23
CA PRO A 87 3.78 5.45 -19.33
C PRO A 87 4.77 4.89 -18.32
N VAL A 88 4.41 3.82 -17.62
CA VAL A 88 5.31 3.16 -16.67
C VAL A 88 6.46 2.49 -17.44
N LYS A 89 7.70 2.90 -17.15
CA LYS A 89 8.92 2.36 -17.78
C LYS A 89 9.38 1.07 -17.11
N VAL A 90 8.64 -0.02 -17.31
CA VAL A 90 9.04 -1.39 -16.96
C VAL A 90 8.89 -2.30 -18.18
N ARG A 91 9.25 -3.57 -18.08
CA ARG A 91 9.09 -4.53 -19.19
C ARG A 91 7.62 -4.53 -19.65
N ASN A 92 7.38 -4.24 -20.93
CA ASN A 92 6.04 -3.96 -21.47
C ASN A 92 5.04 -5.15 -21.41
N ASP A 93 5.54 -6.36 -21.18
CA ASP A 93 4.76 -7.59 -21.01
C ASP A 93 4.53 -7.95 -19.53
N TYR A 94 5.15 -7.21 -18.61
CA TYR A 94 4.88 -7.31 -17.16
C TYR A 94 3.76 -6.35 -16.73
N ARG A 95 3.78 -5.12 -17.25
CA ARG A 95 2.80 -4.09 -16.90
C ARG A 95 2.64 -3.09 -18.03
N ARG A 96 1.40 -2.69 -18.29
CA ARG A 96 1.08 -1.67 -19.29
C ARG A 96 -0.01 -0.72 -18.77
N ASN A 97 0.42 0.47 -18.37
CA ASN A 97 -0.45 1.56 -17.92
C ASN A 97 0.31 2.88 -17.91
N ASP A 98 -0.44 3.98 -17.78
CA ASP A 98 0.11 5.27 -17.41
C ASP A 98 0.01 5.47 -15.90
N ARG A 99 0.94 6.22 -15.32
CA ARG A 99 0.96 6.53 -13.89
C ARG A 99 1.45 7.95 -13.63
N ALA A 100 0.84 8.58 -12.63
CA ALA A 100 1.36 9.73 -11.91
C ALA A 100 1.65 9.31 -10.46
N ILE A 101 2.77 9.77 -9.90
CA ILE A 101 3.07 9.64 -8.46
C ILE A 101 3.21 11.05 -7.93
N PHE A 102 2.54 11.34 -6.82
CA PHE A 102 2.54 12.66 -6.20
C PHE A 102 2.29 12.51 -4.71
N ASP A 103 2.77 13.47 -3.93
CA ASP A 103 2.50 13.50 -2.50
C ASP A 103 1.34 14.46 -2.22
N SER A 104 0.41 14.01 -1.38
CA SER A 104 -0.63 14.85 -0.82
C SER A 104 -1.04 14.31 0.56
N PRO A 105 -0.45 14.85 1.64
CA PRO A 105 -0.86 14.53 3.00
C PRO A 105 -2.35 14.80 3.25
N GLU A 106 -2.91 15.85 2.65
CA GLU A 106 -4.30 16.26 2.82
C GLU A 106 -5.27 15.25 2.21
N LEU A 107 -4.99 14.79 0.98
CA LEU A 107 -5.79 13.75 0.34
C LEU A 107 -5.63 12.41 1.06
N ALA A 108 -4.42 12.08 1.51
CA ALA A 108 -4.17 10.87 2.30
C ALA A 108 -4.98 10.87 3.60
N GLU A 109 -5.06 12.00 4.31
CA GLU A 109 -5.87 12.13 5.53
C GLU A 109 -7.37 12.00 5.23
N VAL A 110 -7.87 12.66 4.17
CA VAL A 110 -9.26 12.52 3.73
C VAL A 110 -9.62 11.06 3.43
N MET A 111 -8.74 10.36 2.70
CA MET A 111 -8.95 8.95 2.35
C MET A 111 -8.78 8.03 3.57
N TRP A 112 -7.89 8.39 4.51
CA TRP A 112 -7.68 7.67 5.74
C TRP A 112 -8.95 7.62 6.58
N GLU A 113 -9.62 8.75 6.78
CA GLU A 113 -10.86 8.80 7.57
C GLU A 113 -11.90 7.79 7.08
N ARG A 114 -11.99 7.55 5.77
CA ARG A 114 -12.96 6.63 5.15
C ARG A 114 -12.68 5.17 5.44
N VAL A 115 -11.40 4.78 5.45
CA VAL A 115 -10.96 3.40 5.64
C VAL A 115 -10.57 3.09 7.09
N ARG A 116 -10.34 4.13 7.92
CA ARG A 116 -9.88 4.04 9.30
C ARG A 116 -10.73 3.09 10.17
N PRO A 117 -12.07 3.07 10.10
CA PRO A 117 -12.85 2.16 10.93
C PRO A 117 -12.52 0.68 10.70
N VAL A 118 -12.22 0.29 9.45
CA VAL A 118 -11.80 -1.08 9.13
C VAL A 118 -10.32 -1.27 9.43
N ALA A 119 -9.49 -0.33 8.99
CA ALA A 119 -8.05 -0.42 9.16
C ALA A 119 -7.64 -0.50 10.64
N SER A 120 -8.32 0.21 11.54
CA SER A 120 -8.03 0.21 12.99
C SER A 120 -8.12 -1.18 13.63
N GLY A 121 -8.88 -2.12 13.03
CA GLY A 121 -8.97 -3.51 13.49
C GLY A 121 -7.84 -4.43 12.99
N LEU A 122 -6.89 -3.91 12.22
CA LEU A 122 -5.81 -4.68 11.58
C LEU A 122 -4.50 -4.72 12.39
N GLU A 123 -4.56 -4.44 13.69
CA GLU A 123 -3.38 -4.53 14.56
C GLU A 123 -2.76 -5.93 14.50
N LEU A 124 -1.49 -6.01 14.14
CA LEU A 124 -0.79 -7.26 13.86
C LEU A 124 0.27 -7.52 14.93
N LEU A 125 0.16 -8.65 15.62
CA LEU A 125 1.23 -9.20 16.45
C LEU A 125 2.16 -10.02 15.55
N VAL A 126 3.42 -9.60 15.48
CA VAL A 126 4.52 -10.44 14.99
C VAL A 126 5.18 -11.08 16.20
N ASP A 127 4.97 -12.38 16.37
CA ASP A 127 5.51 -13.14 17.49
C ASP A 127 6.99 -13.52 17.26
N LYS A 128 7.71 -13.81 18.35
CA LYS A 128 9.08 -14.35 18.29
C LYS A 128 9.14 -15.71 17.58
N GLN A 129 8.06 -16.48 17.66
CA GLN A 129 7.86 -17.66 16.84
C GLN A 129 7.12 -17.22 15.56
N PRO A 130 7.76 -17.21 14.38
CA PRO A 130 7.17 -16.60 13.18
C PRO A 130 5.81 -17.19 12.78
N GLY A 131 5.60 -18.49 13.01
CA GLY A 131 4.31 -19.16 12.79
C GLY A 131 3.18 -18.67 13.70
N LYS A 132 3.47 -17.94 14.78
CA LYS A 132 2.45 -17.42 15.71
C LYS A 132 2.08 -15.96 15.46
N GLN A 133 2.54 -15.36 14.34
CA GLN A 133 2.01 -14.07 13.87
C GLN A 133 0.49 -14.13 13.77
N ARG A 134 -0.22 -13.08 14.21
CA ARG A 134 -1.69 -13.00 14.10
C ARG A 134 -2.21 -11.59 14.30
N LEU A 135 -3.43 -11.32 13.89
CA LEU A 135 -4.16 -10.13 14.33
C LEU A 135 -4.36 -10.17 15.85
N LEU A 136 -4.26 -9.02 16.51
CA LEU A 136 -4.53 -8.93 17.95
C LEU A 136 -5.96 -9.31 18.32
N SER A 137 -6.90 -8.99 17.44
CA SER A 137 -8.32 -9.33 17.56
C SER A 137 -8.62 -10.82 17.35
N ALA A 138 -7.69 -11.57 16.76
CA ALA A 138 -7.86 -13.00 16.52
C ALA A 138 -7.36 -13.84 17.71
N GLU A 139 -8.11 -14.87 18.08
CA GLU A 139 -7.66 -15.85 19.07
C GLU A 139 -6.41 -16.60 18.60
N ALA A 140 -5.58 -17.05 19.56
CA ALA A 140 -4.43 -17.88 19.27
C ALA A 140 -4.90 -19.23 18.71
N GLY A 141 -4.30 -19.65 17.58
CA GLY A 141 -4.59 -20.92 16.94
C GLY A 141 -3.55 -21.98 17.21
N GLU A 142 -3.92 -23.23 16.96
CA GLU A 142 -2.96 -24.34 16.93
C GLU A 142 -2.11 -24.26 15.65
N ASP A 143 -2.73 -23.92 14.51
CA ASP A 143 -2.07 -23.79 13.21
C ASP A 143 -1.13 -22.58 13.11
N ASP A 144 -0.07 -22.76 12.33
CA ASP A 144 0.92 -21.71 12.07
C ASP A 144 0.55 -20.83 10.87
N CYS A 145 0.88 -19.54 10.99
CA CYS A 145 0.87 -18.56 9.90
C CYS A 145 1.69 -19.09 8.72
N PRO A 146 1.13 -19.16 7.50
CA PRO A 146 1.87 -19.51 6.28
C PRO A 146 3.11 -18.66 6.08
N ASP A 147 4.19 -19.25 5.58
CA ASP A 147 5.49 -18.59 5.41
C ASP A 147 5.36 -17.29 4.59
N GLU A 148 4.52 -17.31 3.55
CA GLU A 148 4.31 -16.21 2.60
C GLU A 148 3.68 -14.97 3.23
N LEU A 149 2.93 -15.12 4.33
CA LEU A 149 2.24 -14.01 5.01
C LEU A 149 3.07 -13.40 6.16
N ARG A 150 4.18 -14.02 6.54
CA ARG A 150 4.97 -13.57 7.70
C ARG A 150 5.73 -12.29 7.38
N LEU A 151 5.76 -11.33 8.32
CA LEU A 151 6.61 -10.14 8.19
C LEU A 151 8.11 -10.45 8.32
N GLY A 152 8.45 -11.61 8.88
CA GLY A 152 9.82 -12.06 9.07
C GLY A 152 10.45 -11.62 10.39
N TYR A 153 11.71 -12.04 10.60
CA TYR A 153 12.45 -11.75 11.83
C TYR A 153 12.96 -10.31 11.88
N GLY A 154 13.16 -9.80 13.09
CA GLY A 154 13.45 -8.38 13.35
C GLY A 154 12.20 -7.50 13.26
N LYS A 155 11.04 -8.09 12.96
CA LYS A 155 9.72 -7.45 12.90
C LYS A 155 8.84 -7.73 14.11
N GLU A 156 9.36 -8.44 15.12
CA GLU A 156 8.64 -8.83 16.32
C GLU A 156 8.11 -7.63 17.11
N GLY A 157 6.88 -7.75 17.60
CA GLY A 157 6.14 -6.71 18.29
C GLY A 157 4.76 -6.51 17.70
N ILE A 158 4.05 -5.52 18.23
CA ILE A 158 2.71 -5.15 17.82
C ILE A 158 2.82 -3.99 16.82
N TRP A 159 2.26 -4.19 15.64
CA TRP A 159 2.15 -3.18 14.60
C TRP A 159 0.73 -2.63 14.57
N ARG A 160 0.61 -1.30 14.62
CA ARG A 160 -0.68 -0.60 14.60
C ARG A 160 -0.79 0.30 13.40
N PRO A 161 -1.95 0.36 12.73
CA PRO A 161 -2.17 1.29 11.64
C PRO A 161 -2.09 2.73 12.17
N VAL A 162 -1.49 3.64 11.41
CA VAL A 162 -1.27 5.04 11.82
C VAL A 162 -1.72 6.07 10.79
N GLY A 163 -2.18 5.65 9.61
CA GLY A 163 -2.61 6.53 8.54
C GLY A 163 -2.41 5.91 7.17
N LEU A 164 -2.69 6.67 6.11
CA LEU A 164 -2.28 6.34 4.75
C LEU A 164 -0.95 7.00 4.42
N ASN A 165 -0.19 6.37 3.52
CA ASN A 165 1.01 6.96 2.94
C ASN A 165 0.63 8.22 2.13
N GLU A 166 1.35 9.32 2.36
CA GLU A 166 1.15 10.58 1.64
C GLU A 166 1.50 10.48 0.16
N SER A 167 2.28 9.48 -0.25
CA SER A 167 2.68 9.28 -1.64
C SER A 167 1.66 8.43 -2.40
N LEU A 168 0.78 9.09 -3.15
CA LEU A 168 -0.29 8.46 -3.90
C LEU A 168 0.14 8.14 -5.33
N ARG A 169 -0.49 7.10 -5.89
CA ARG A 169 -0.24 6.61 -7.24
C ARG A 169 -1.55 6.60 -8.01
N PHE A 170 -1.70 7.53 -8.93
CA PHE A 170 -2.83 7.54 -9.86
C PHE A 170 -2.44 6.78 -11.11
N CYS A 171 -3.14 5.69 -11.43
CA CYS A 171 -2.85 4.87 -12.61
C CYS A 171 -4.04 4.86 -13.56
N ARG A 172 -3.75 4.85 -14.86
CA ARG A 172 -4.74 4.75 -15.94
C ARG A 172 -4.41 3.57 -16.83
N TYR A 173 -5.38 2.72 -17.07
CA TYR A 173 -5.33 1.61 -18.02
C TYR A 173 -6.34 1.90 -19.13
N THR A 174 -5.91 1.76 -20.37
CA THR A 174 -6.76 1.76 -21.57
C THR A 174 -6.83 0.34 -22.12
N ALA A 175 -7.63 0.10 -23.16
CA ALA A 175 -7.76 -1.21 -23.79
C ALA A 175 -6.38 -1.85 -24.08
N GLY A 176 -6.20 -3.10 -23.65
CA GLY A 176 -4.94 -3.85 -23.68
C GLY A 176 -3.95 -3.52 -22.56
N GLY A 177 -4.32 -2.67 -21.60
CA GLY A 177 -3.56 -2.40 -20.37
C GLY A 177 -3.79 -3.49 -19.32
N PHE A 178 -2.76 -3.81 -18.53
CA PHE A 178 -2.76 -4.89 -17.55
C PHE A 178 -1.64 -4.72 -16.52
N PHE A 179 -1.65 -5.57 -15.49
CA PHE A 179 -0.53 -5.76 -14.57
C PHE A 179 -0.43 -7.24 -14.17
N ARG A 180 0.63 -7.94 -14.60
CA ARG A 180 0.82 -9.39 -14.40
C ARG A 180 0.99 -9.78 -12.92
N PRO A 181 0.88 -11.08 -12.58
CA PRO A 181 0.96 -11.55 -11.21
C PRO A 181 2.14 -11.00 -10.41
N HIS A 182 1.85 -10.44 -9.25
CA HIS A 182 2.83 -9.84 -8.34
C HIS A 182 2.29 -9.74 -6.91
N CYS A 183 3.17 -9.46 -5.96
CA CYS A 183 2.80 -8.94 -4.64
C CYS A 183 3.20 -7.46 -4.59
N ASP A 184 2.41 -6.65 -3.90
CA ASP A 184 2.78 -5.26 -3.64
C ASP A 184 3.92 -5.23 -2.61
N GLY A 185 4.92 -4.40 -2.84
CA GLY A 185 6.03 -4.21 -1.89
C GLY A 185 5.64 -3.30 -0.74
N CYS A 186 6.07 -3.63 0.48
CA CYS A 186 5.93 -2.74 1.63
C CYS A 186 6.81 -1.49 1.46
N PHE A 187 6.21 -0.30 1.51
CA PHE A 187 6.96 0.94 1.69
C PHE A 187 7.51 1.00 3.11
N ARG A 188 8.82 1.22 3.27
CA ARG A 188 9.47 1.33 4.57
C ARG A 188 9.94 2.77 4.79
N ARG A 189 9.39 3.44 5.81
CA ARG A 189 9.87 4.76 6.24
C ARG A 189 11.07 4.63 7.16
N ASN A 190 11.05 3.65 8.06
CA ASN A 190 12.16 3.27 8.93
C ASN A 190 11.95 1.84 9.49
N GLN A 191 12.77 1.40 10.44
CA GLN A 191 12.69 0.06 11.04
C GLN A 191 11.33 -0.27 11.69
N ASP A 192 10.65 0.75 12.20
CA ASP A 192 9.43 0.67 13.01
C ASP A 192 8.21 1.27 12.32
N GLU A 193 8.33 1.74 11.08
CA GLU A 193 7.22 2.30 10.33
C GLU A 193 7.27 1.87 8.86
N GLN A 194 6.27 1.10 8.45
CA GLN A 194 6.15 0.56 7.10
C GLN A 194 4.68 0.33 6.72
N SER A 195 4.38 0.25 5.42
CA SER A 195 3.07 -0.18 4.97
C SER A 195 2.90 -1.70 5.12
N LEU A 196 1.67 -2.13 5.44
CA LEU A 196 1.31 -3.55 5.47
C LEU A 196 0.08 -3.87 4.63
N PHE A 197 -0.72 -2.88 4.25
CA PHE A 197 -1.91 -3.05 3.44
C PHE A 197 -1.90 -2.08 2.27
N THR A 198 -2.24 -2.55 1.08
CA THR A 198 -2.54 -1.70 -0.07
C THR A 198 -3.98 -1.20 0.05
N CYS A 199 -4.18 0.09 -0.22
CA CYS A 199 -5.47 0.75 -0.29
C CYS A 199 -5.68 1.25 -1.72
N MET A 200 -6.55 0.59 -2.49
CA MET A 200 -6.74 0.85 -3.92
C MET A 200 -8.20 1.21 -4.23
N PHE A 201 -8.42 2.46 -4.62
CA PHE A 201 -9.73 3.00 -4.99
C PHE A 201 -9.95 2.89 -6.50
N TYR A 202 -11.06 2.29 -6.91
CA TYR A 202 -11.57 2.35 -8.28
C TYR A 202 -12.36 3.64 -8.50
N LEU A 203 -12.03 4.38 -9.54
CA LEU A 203 -12.71 5.65 -9.87
C LEU A 203 -13.67 5.48 -11.06
N ASP A 204 -13.60 4.34 -11.73
CA ASP A 204 -14.45 3.94 -12.84
C ASP A 204 -15.10 2.58 -12.56
N GLY A 205 -16.15 2.28 -13.31
CA GLY A 205 -16.87 1.01 -13.30
C GLY A 205 -17.49 0.74 -14.68
N ASP A 206 -18.30 -0.31 -14.78
CA ASP A 206 -18.97 -0.73 -16.03
C ASP A 206 -17.98 -0.96 -17.18
N LEU A 207 -16.88 -1.66 -16.88
CA LEU A 207 -15.81 -1.99 -17.82
C LEU A 207 -15.87 -3.46 -18.24
N GLU A 208 -15.35 -3.78 -19.42
CA GLU A 208 -15.13 -5.18 -19.82
C GLU A 208 -13.66 -5.56 -19.55
N GLY A 209 -13.45 -6.56 -18.71
CA GLY A 209 -12.13 -6.95 -18.22
C GLY A 209 -11.57 -5.99 -17.17
N GLY A 210 -10.26 -6.06 -16.93
CA GLY A 210 -9.59 -5.20 -15.97
C GLY A 210 -9.85 -5.54 -14.50
N GLU A 211 -10.35 -6.74 -14.19
CA GLU A 211 -10.54 -7.23 -12.82
C GLU A 211 -9.21 -7.28 -12.05
N THR A 212 -9.27 -7.08 -10.74
CA THR A 212 -8.17 -7.44 -9.85
C THR A 212 -8.42 -8.87 -9.37
N ARG A 213 -7.55 -9.79 -9.78
CA ARG A 213 -7.61 -11.20 -9.39
C ARG A 213 -6.61 -11.48 -8.29
N PHE A 214 -7.09 -12.05 -7.19
CA PHE A 214 -6.23 -12.62 -6.16
C PHE A 214 -5.98 -14.09 -6.45
N LEU A 215 -4.75 -14.50 -6.25
CA LEU A 215 -4.26 -15.83 -6.58
C LEU A 215 -3.98 -16.61 -5.28
N ARG A 216 -3.74 -17.91 -5.42
CA ARG A 216 -3.30 -18.73 -4.29
C ARG A 216 -1.99 -18.19 -3.71
N ILE A 217 -1.91 -18.15 -2.38
CA ILE A 217 -0.71 -17.63 -1.68
C ILE A 217 0.52 -18.51 -1.90
N ASP A 218 0.32 -19.80 -2.16
CA ASP A 218 1.40 -20.77 -2.43
C ASP A 218 1.75 -20.89 -3.93
N ALA A 219 1.12 -20.08 -4.78
CA ALA A 219 1.44 -20.02 -6.19
C ALA A 219 2.86 -19.47 -6.38
N ARG A 220 3.68 -20.19 -7.15
CA ARG A 220 5.06 -19.80 -7.41
C ARG A 220 5.19 -19.03 -8.72
N LEU A 221 5.68 -17.79 -8.61
CA LEU A 221 6.16 -17.06 -9.78
C LEU A 221 7.53 -17.60 -10.19
N THR A 222 7.67 -17.89 -11.47
CA THR A 222 8.88 -18.40 -12.12
C THR A 222 9.11 -17.59 -13.38
N ASP A 223 10.32 -17.65 -13.94
CA ASP A 223 10.67 -17.00 -15.21
C ASP A 223 9.73 -17.36 -16.37
N GLN A 224 8.99 -18.47 -16.25
CA GLN A 224 8.09 -18.97 -17.29
C GLN A 224 6.65 -18.42 -17.20
N ASN A 225 6.21 -17.97 -16.03
CA ASN A 225 4.81 -17.57 -15.77
C ASN A 225 4.62 -16.12 -15.32
N TYR A 226 5.62 -15.44 -14.77
CA TYR A 226 5.46 -14.10 -14.18
C TYR A 226 5.09 -12.98 -15.18
N LEU A 227 5.16 -13.26 -16.49
CA LEU A 227 4.81 -12.35 -17.58
C LEU A 227 3.48 -12.71 -18.26
N LYS A 228 2.76 -13.70 -17.74
CA LYS A 228 1.49 -14.18 -18.30
C LYS A 228 0.37 -14.03 -17.27
N PRO A 229 -0.89 -13.90 -17.72
CA PRO A 229 -2.02 -14.02 -16.80
C PRO A 229 -1.97 -15.34 -16.04
N ALA A 230 -2.44 -15.34 -14.80
CA ALA A 230 -2.58 -16.56 -14.04
C ALA A 230 -3.57 -17.52 -14.71
N ALA A 231 -3.33 -18.82 -14.56
CA ALA A 231 -4.29 -19.83 -14.97
C ALA A 231 -5.51 -19.80 -14.03
N GLU A 232 -6.70 -20.13 -14.55
CA GLU A 232 -7.96 -20.03 -13.80
C GLU A 232 -7.98 -20.87 -12.52
N ASP A 233 -7.24 -21.98 -12.47
CA ASP A 233 -7.10 -22.84 -11.28
C ASP A 233 -6.24 -22.22 -10.17
N GLN A 234 -5.53 -21.13 -10.46
CA GLN A 234 -4.76 -20.35 -9.49
C GLN A 234 -5.55 -19.18 -8.91
N VAL A 235 -6.69 -18.82 -9.50
CA VAL A 235 -7.51 -17.67 -9.09
C VAL A 235 -8.37 -18.06 -7.89
N VAL A 236 -8.26 -17.27 -6.82
CA VAL A 236 -9.01 -17.46 -5.57
C VAL A 236 -10.20 -16.50 -5.51
N ALA A 237 -10.02 -15.27 -5.98
CA ALA A 237 -11.08 -14.28 -6.08
C ALA A 237 -10.84 -13.35 -7.28
N SER A 238 -11.91 -12.84 -7.88
CA SER A 238 -11.84 -11.91 -9.01
C SER A 238 -12.77 -10.74 -8.75
N ILE A 239 -12.20 -9.54 -8.61
CA ILE A 239 -12.92 -8.33 -8.21
C ILE A 239 -13.04 -7.40 -9.41
N PRO A 240 -14.25 -7.22 -9.98
CA PRO A 240 -14.45 -6.28 -11.07
C PRO A 240 -14.26 -4.83 -10.61
N PRO A 241 -13.82 -3.92 -11.50
CA PRO A 241 -13.79 -2.50 -11.19
C PRO A 241 -15.21 -1.97 -10.97
N GLU A 242 -15.44 -1.39 -9.80
CA GLU A 242 -16.69 -0.73 -9.45
C GLU A 242 -16.37 0.70 -8.97
N ARG A 243 -17.05 1.70 -9.52
CA ARG A 243 -16.78 3.09 -9.18
C ARG A 243 -17.04 3.32 -7.69
N GLY A 244 -16.04 3.85 -7.00
CA GLY A 244 -16.13 4.18 -5.58
C GLY A 244 -15.88 3.02 -4.63
N LEU A 245 -15.56 1.83 -5.15
CA LEU A 245 -15.06 0.71 -4.38
C LEU A 245 -13.59 0.92 -4.01
N CYS A 246 -13.22 0.62 -2.77
CA CYS A 246 -11.83 0.42 -2.37
C CYS A 246 -11.55 -1.04 -2.05
N ILE A 247 -10.46 -1.57 -2.59
CA ILE A 247 -9.89 -2.85 -2.17
C ILE A 247 -8.77 -2.56 -1.16
N LEU A 248 -8.96 -3.06 0.06
CA LEU A 248 -7.99 -2.98 1.15
C LEU A 248 -7.44 -4.38 1.43
N PHE A 249 -6.18 -4.63 1.09
CA PHE A 249 -5.62 -5.99 1.18
C PHE A 249 -4.17 -6.01 1.68
N PHE A 250 -3.82 -7.08 2.38
CA PHE A 250 -2.49 -7.28 2.96
C PHE A 250 -1.41 -7.38 1.87
N GLN A 251 -0.27 -6.75 2.06
CA GLN A 251 0.82 -6.73 1.06
C GLN A 251 1.65 -8.02 1.05
N PRO A 252 2.07 -8.57 2.21
CA PRO A 252 2.81 -9.83 2.24
C PRO A 252 1.98 -11.02 1.75
N GLY A 253 2.50 -11.75 0.77
CA GLY A 253 1.99 -13.05 0.32
C GLY A 253 0.67 -13.05 -0.47
N LEU A 254 -0.13 -11.97 -0.45
CA LEU A 254 -1.32 -11.88 -1.30
C LEU A 254 -0.94 -11.56 -2.75
N LEU A 255 -0.66 -12.63 -3.49
CA LEU A 255 -0.38 -12.58 -4.92
C LEU A 255 -1.64 -12.16 -5.69
N HIS A 256 -1.49 -11.21 -6.60
CA HIS A 256 -2.60 -10.70 -7.39
C HIS A 256 -2.16 -10.18 -8.77
N GLU A 257 -3.12 -10.01 -9.67
CA GLU A 257 -2.93 -9.43 -10.99
C GLU A 257 -4.08 -8.48 -11.36
N GLY A 258 -3.80 -7.54 -12.26
CA GLY A 258 -4.79 -6.78 -12.98
C GLY A 258 -4.94 -7.35 -14.39
N LEU A 259 -6.11 -7.90 -14.70
CA LEU A 259 -6.40 -8.46 -16.01
C LEU A 259 -6.32 -7.42 -17.13
N ASP A 260 -6.18 -7.92 -18.35
CA ASP A 260 -6.25 -7.13 -19.57
C ASP A 260 -7.61 -6.41 -19.64
N LEU A 261 -7.57 -5.08 -19.72
CA LEU A 261 -8.75 -4.27 -19.97
C LEU A 261 -9.16 -4.44 -21.43
N GLN A 262 -10.40 -4.86 -21.70
CA GLN A 262 -10.87 -5.10 -23.07
C GLN A 262 -11.45 -3.82 -23.68
N SER A 263 -12.27 -3.10 -22.91
CA SER A 263 -12.90 -1.85 -23.34
C SER A 263 -13.03 -0.84 -22.19
N GLY A 264 -13.16 0.44 -22.54
CA GLY A 264 -13.24 1.55 -21.57
C GLY A 264 -11.88 2.08 -21.10
N THR A 265 -11.90 2.83 -20.01
CA THR A 265 -10.70 3.37 -19.33
C THR A 265 -10.86 3.14 -17.84
N LYS A 266 -9.85 2.54 -17.21
CA LYS A 266 -9.81 2.26 -15.77
C LYS A 266 -8.83 3.20 -15.08
N HIS A 267 -9.30 4.02 -14.16
CA HIS A 267 -8.49 4.78 -13.23
C HIS A 267 -8.50 4.16 -11.84
N ILE A 268 -7.32 4.10 -11.24
CA ILE A 268 -7.13 3.74 -9.83
C ILE A 268 -6.35 4.82 -9.12
N LEU A 269 -6.77 5.13 -7.89
CA LEU A 269 -5.94 5.85 -6.93
C LEU A 269 -5.44 4.83 -5.90
N ARG A 270 -4.12 4.71 -5.75
CA ARG A 270 -3.53 3.75 -4.82
C ARG A 270 -2.63 4.47 -3.82
N THR A 271 -2.78 4.10 -2.56
CA THR A 271 -1.84 4.38 -1.47
C THR A 271 -1.77 3.14 -0.57
N ASP A 272 -1.08 3.24 0.56
CA ASP A 272 -0.77 2.12 1.43
C ASP A 272 -1.10 2.51 2.89
N VAL A 273 -1.72 1.62 3.67
CA VAL A 273 -1.91 1.83 5.12
C VAL A 273 -0.57 1.64 5.80
N MET A 274 -0.10 2.72 6.42
CA MET A 274 1.13 2.75 7.21
C MET A 274 0.88 2.17 8.59
N PHE A 275 1.83 1.36 9.06
CA PHE A 275 1.83 0.79 10.39
C PHE A 275 3.05 1.22 11.16
N ARG A 276 2.88 1.50 12.44
CA ARG A 276 3.96 1.77 13.38
C ARG A 276 4.04 0.65 14.41
N ARG A 277 5.27 0.19 14.67
CA ARG A 277 5.54 -0.77 15.73
C ARG A 277 5.51 -0.08 17.09
N ASP A 278 4.79 -0.66 18.02
CA ASP A 278 4.75 -0.25 19.41
C ASP A 278 6.11 -0.47 20.08
N PRO A 279 6.78 0.61 20.56
CA PRO A 279 8.07 0.52 21.23
C PRO A 279 8.07 -0.45 22.42
N ASP A 280 6.98 -0.52 23.18
CA ASP A 280 6.89 -1.32 24.41
C ASP A 280 6.66 -2.80 24.13
N SER A 281 6.25 -3.14 22.90
CA SER A 281 6.03 -4.52 22.45
C SER A 281 7.30 -5.19 21.88
N LYS A 282 8.37 -4.42 21.66
CA LYS A 282 9.59 -4.93 21.05
C LYS A 282 10.27 -5.93 21.98
N PRO A 283 10.79 -7.06 21.45
CA PRO A 283 11.63 -7.92 22.27
C PRO A 283 12.89 -7.16 22.71
N PRO A 284 13.39 -7.40 23.93
CA PRO A 284 14.66 -6.83 24.36
C PRO A 284 15.77 -7.34 23.43
N GLN A 285 16.54 -6.40 22.87
CA GLN A 285 17.67 -6.72 22.00
C GLN A 285 18.99 -6.63 22.77
N THR A 286 19.88 -7.58 22.53
CA THR A 286 21.27 -7.48 22.97
C THR A 286 22.02 -6.39 22.19
N ALA A 287 23.17 -5.94 22.69
CA ALA A 287 24.01 -4.99 21.96
C ALA A 287 24.47 -5.54 20.60
N ALA A 288 24.78 -6.84 20.54
CA ALA A 288 25.18 -7.51 19.29
C ALA A 288 24.04 -7.54 18.26
N GLN A 289 22.80 -7.80 18.68
CA GLN A 289 21.64 -7.79 17.78
C GLN A 289 21.33 -6.40 17.23
N ARG A 290 21.48 -5.35 18.06
CA ARG A 290 21.36 -3.96 17.58
C ARG A 290 22.42 -3.63 16.53
N GLU A 291 23.68 -3.94 16.81
CA GLU A 291 24.78 -3.74 15.85
C GLU A 291 24.55 -4.55 14.56
N ALA A 292 24.06 -5.79 14.66
CA ALA A 292 23.76 -6.62 13.51
C ALA A 292 22.68 -5.99 12.61
N LEU A 293 21.60 -5.45 13.19
CA LEU A 293 20.52 -4.79 12.45
C LEU A 293 20.99 -3.48 11.79
N GLU A 294 21.82 -2.68 12.47
CA GLU A 294 22.43 -1.47 11.90
C GLU A 294 23.34 -1.82 10.70
N LEU A 295 24.08 -2.94 10.78
CA LEU A 295 24.90 -3.41 9.67
C LEU A 295 24.05 -3.87 8.48
N VAL A 296 22.91 -4.52 8.71
CA VAL A 296 21.95 -4.89 7.65
C VAL A 296 21.39 -3.65 6.97
N GLU A 297 20.97 -2.64 7.72
CA GLU A 297 20.43 -1.39 7.15
C GLU A 297 21.46 -0.71 6.23
N ARG A 298 22.71 -0.59 6.71
CA ARG A 298 23.81 -0.07 5.89
C ARG A 298 24.14 -0.94 4.69
N ALA A 299 23.94 -2.26 4.79
CA ALA A 299 24.14 -3.18 3.66
C ALA A 299 23.09 -2.92 2.57
N GLN A 300 21.83 -2.77 2.96
CA GLN A 300 20.71 -2.45 2.05
C GLN A 300 20.92 -1.09 1.36
N GLU A 301 21.37 -0.07 2.10
CA GLU A 301 21.75 1.22 1.52
C GLU A 301 22.89 1.07 0.51
N ALA A 302 23.91 0.27 0.82
CA ALA A 302 25.00 -0.01 -0.11
C ALA A 302 24.50 -0.71 -1.39
N GLU A 303 23.58 -1.69 -1.28
CA GLU A 303 22.95 -2.33 -2.45
C GLU A 303 22.15 -1.36 -3.30
N ALA A 304 21.34 -0.49 -2.67
CA ALA A 304 20.57 0.53 -3.36
C ALA A 304 21.48 1.51 -4.13
N ASN A 305 22.70 1.74 -3.65
CA ASN A 305 23.73 2.53 -4.31
C ASN A 305 24.65 1.71 -5.24
N HIS A 306 24.29 0.46 -5.54
CA HIS A 306 25.06 -0.46 -6.38
C HIS A 306 26.50 -0.76 -5.88
N GLN A 307 26.72 -0.67 -4.58
CA GLN A 307 28.00 -0.95 -3.91
C GLN A 307 28.03 -2.40 -3.38
N CYS A 308 27.96 -3.38 -4.29
CA CYS A 308 27.74 -4.80 -3.96
C CYS A 308 28.79 -5.39 -2.99
N ASP A 309 30.08 -5.05 -3.14
CA ASP A 309 31.13 -5.59 -2.28
C ASP A 309 31.02 -5.09 -0.83
N LEU A 310 30.64 -3.82 -0.66
CA LEU A 310 30.41 -3.23 0.65
C LEU A 310 29.20 -3.89 1.31
N ALA A 311 28.09 -4.02 0.57
CA ALA A 311 26.90 -4.71 1.03
C ALA A 311 27.20 -6.13 1.51
N ALA A 312 27.87 -6.94 0.67
CA ALA A 312 28.24 -8.32 1.02
C ALA A 312 29.19 -8.40 2.24
N GLY A 313 30.06 -7.41 2.44
CA GLY A 313 30.90 -7.30 3.64
C GLY A 313 30.09 -6.99 4.91
N LEU A 314 29.11 -6.09 4.80
CA LEU A 314 28.23 -5.70 5.90
C LEU A 314 27.28 -6.84 6.30
N TYR A 315 26.63 -7.50 5.35
CA TYR A 315 25.79 -8.67 5.61
C TYR A 315 26.55 -9.79 6.33
N ARG A 316 27.74 -10.16 5.86
CA ARG A 316 28.56 -11.19 6.54
C ARG A 316 28.88 -10.84 7.98
N ARG A 317 29.15 -9.57 8.28
CA ARG A 317 29.39 -9.12 9.65
C ARG A 317 28.10 -9.18 10.49
N ALA A 318 26.98 -8.75 9.93
CA ALA A 318 25.69 -8.83 10.58
C ALA A 318 25.33 -10.28 10.94
N PHE A 319 25.45 -11.21 10.00
CA PHE A 319 25.10 -12.63 10.21
C PHE A 319 26.04 -13.31 11.21
N LYS A 320 27.29 -12.84 11.33
CA LYS A 320 28.19 -13.32 12.37
C LYS A 320 27.75 -12.86 13.77
N LEU A 321 27.19 -11.65 13.89
CA LEU A 321 26.72 -11.09 15.16
C LEU A 321 25.34 -11.64 15.55
N ASP A 322 24.46 -11.87 14.57
CA ASP A 322 23.17 -12.52 14.74
C ASP A 322 22.90 -13.50 13.57
N PRO A 323 23.25 -14.79 13.75
CA PRO A 323 23.06 -15.82 12.72
C PRO A 323 21.60 -16.04 12.30
N GLN A 324 20.62 -15.57 13.07
CA GLN A 324 19.21 -15.69 12.69
C GLN A 324 18.87 -14.81 11.49
N LEU A 325 19.64 -13.74 11.26
CA LEU A 325 19.47 -12.84 10.12
C LEU A 325 19.76 -13.51 8.77
N GLU A 326 20.65 -14.50 8.71
CA GLU A 326 20.99 -15.21 7.46
C GLU A 326 19.78 -15.96 6.87
N ARG A 327 18.74 -16.23 7.67
CA ARG A 327 17.51 -16.87 7.20
C ARG A 327 16.54 -15.91 6.50
N LEU A 328 16.86 -14.62 6.46
CA LEU A 328 15.99 -13.54 5.99
C LEU A 328 16.48 -12.85 4.72
N PHE A 329 17.71 -13.12 4.32
CA PHE A 329 18.44 -12.47 3.24
C PHE A 329 19.12 -13.54 2.39
#